data_AF-A0A7C4PMH7-F1
#
_entry.id   AF-A0A7C4PMH7-F1
#
_cell.length_a   1.000
_cell.length_b   1.000
_cell.length_c   1.000
_cell.angle_alpha   90.00
_cell.angle_beta   90.00
_cell.angle_gamma   90.00
#
_symmetry.space_group_name_H-M   'P 1'
#
loop_
_entity.id
_entity.type
_entity.pdbx_description
1 polymer ?
#
loop_
_entity_poly.entity_id
_entity_poly.type
_entity_poly.pdbx_seq_one_letter_code
_entity_poly.pdbx_strand_id
1 'polypeptide(L)' 'VFKAIIPRSIRLAEAPSYGKPISVYAPDSVAARAYEALAREILAEDGVHIPQFAD' A
#
# COMPACT_ATOMS: atom_id res chain seq x y z
N VAL A 1 10.76 -0.52 -12.77
CA VAL A 1 9.31 -0.24 -12.98
C VAL A 1 8.56 -1.30 -12.20
N PHE A 2 7.65 -0.88 -11.31
CA PHE A 2 6.95 -1.76 -10.37
C PHE A 2 5.82 -2.57 -11.02
N LYS A 3 5.47 -3.71 -10.40
CA LYS A 3 4.36 -4.57 -10.81
C LYS A 3 3.07 -4.19 -10.09
N ALA A 4 3.16 -3.62 -8.89
CA ALA A 4 2.00 -3.18 -8.12
C ALA A 4 1.18 -2.15 -8.91
N ILE A 5 -0.12 -2.44 -9.09
CA ILE A 5 -1.08 -1.54 -9.74
C ILE A 5 -1.91 -0.85 -8.66
N ILE A 6 -1.85 0.49 -8.62
CA ILE A 6 -2.68 1.29 -7.73
C ILE A 6 -4.04 1.55 -8.41
N PRO A 7 -5.15 0.99 -7.89
CA PRO A 7 -6.46 1.19 -8.52
C PRO A 7 -7.01 2.59 -8.20
N ARG A 8 -7.90 3.09 -9.06
CA ARG A 8 -8.75 4.23 -8.68
C ARG A 8 -9.67 3.80 -7.55
N SER A 9 -9.65 4.55 -6.45
CA SER A 9 -10.38 4.22 -5.23
C SER A 9 -10.92 5.48 -4.57
N ILE A 10 -12.21 5.46 -4.22
CA ILE A 10 -12.87 6.55 -3.48
C ILE A 10 -12.19 6.75 -2.13
N ARG A 11 -11.96 5.66 -1.38
CA ARG A 11 -11.32 5.72 -0.06
C ARG A 11 -9.90 6.28 -0.12
N LEU A 12 -9.17 6.01 -1.21
CA LEU A 12 -7.83 6.60 -1.42
C LEU A 12 -7.93 8.11 -1.66
N ALA A 13 -8.93 8.57 -2.41
CA ALA A 13 -9.16 9.98 -2.67
C ALA A 13 -9.67 10.75 -1.43
N GLU A 14 -10.40 10.08 -0.53
CA GLU A 14 -10.91 10.68 0.72
C GLU A 14 -9.83 10.79 1.80
N ALA A 15 -8.89 9.84 1.86
CA ALA A 15 -7.88 9.76 2.93
C ALA A 15 -7.14 11.11 3.20
N PRO A 16 -6.70 11.89 2.19
CA PRO A 16 -6.10 13.21 2.39
C PRO A 16 -7.00 14.20 3.12
N SER A 17 -8.32 14.21 2.85
CA SER A 17 -9.27 15.09 3.53
C SER A 17 -9.39 14.81 5.03
N TYR A 18 -9.11 13.57 5.45
CA TYR A 18 -9.06 13.18 6.86
C TYR A 18 -7.65 13.29 7.46
N GLY A 19 -6.66 13.79 6.70
CA GLY A 19 -5.28 13.93 7.15
C GLY A 19 -4.59 12.61 7.48
N LYS A 20 -5.05 11.49 6.90
CA LYS A 20 -4.54 10.15 7.19
C LYS A 20 -4.01 9.49 5.90
N PRO A 21 -2.91 8.73 5.95
CA PRO A 21 -2.51 7.89 4.83
C PRO A 21 -3.54 6.76 4.63
N ILE A 22 -3.60 6.20 3.42
CA ILE A 22 -4.58 5.14 3.09
C ILE A 22 -4.43 3.89 3.98
N SER A 23 -3.20 3.56 4.40
CA SER A 23 -2.92 2.46 5.32
C SER A 23 -3.54 2.64 6.70
N VAL A 24 -3.82 3.88 7.12
CA VAL A 24 -4.47 4.19 8.41
C VAL A 24 -5.96 4.51 8.22
N TYR A 25 -6.33 5.20 7.14
CA TYR A 25 -7.71 5.59 6.87
C TYR A 25 -8.61 4.39 6.55
N ALA A 26 -8.13 3.48 5.69
CA ALA A 26 -8.86 2.30 5.27
C ALA A 26 -7.91 1.11 5.05
N PRO A 27 -7.31 0.55 6.12
CA PRO A 27 -6.28 -0.50 6.05
C PRO A 27 -6.70 -1.73 5.23
N ASP A 28 -7.97 -2.13 5.34
CA ASP A 28 -8.49 -3.30 4.61
C ASP A 28 -8.88 -3.01 3.16
N SER A 29 -8.76 -1.76 2.70
CA SER A 29 -9.14 -1.40 1.34
C SER A 29 -8.19 -1.97 0.29
N VAL A 30 -8.71 -2.21 -0.92
CA VAL A 30 -7.90 -2.67 -2.07
C VAL A 30 -6.74 -1.70 -2.35
N ALA A 31 -6.97 -0.39 -2.20
CA ALA A 31 -5.92 0.60 -2.39
C ALA A 31 -4.83 0.52 -1.31
N ALA A 32 -5.20 0.34 -0.04
CA ALA A 32 -4.22 0.16 1.04
C ALA A 32 -3.34 -1.08 0.79
N ARG A 33 -3.95 -2.22 0.44
CA ARG A 33 -3.23 -3.45 0.09
C ARG A 33 -2.34 -3.28 -1.14
N ALA A 34 -2.77 -2.52 -2.14
CA ALA A 34 -1.95 -2.22 -3.33
C ALA A 34 -0.72 -1.35 -2.99
N TYR A 35 -0.88 -0.35 -2.11
CA TYR A 35 0.25 0.44 -1.62
C TYR A 35 1.19 -0.38 -0.72
N GLU A 36 0.65 -1.30 0.06
CA GLU A 36 1.47 -2.25 0.83
C GLU A 36 2.32 -3.13 -0.11
N ALA A 37 1.71 -3.69 -1.16
CA ALA A 37 2.43 -4.47 -2.17
C ALA A 37 3.54 -3.65 -2.85
N LEU A 38 3.24 -2.40 -3.23
CA LEU A 38 4.23 -1.49 -3.79
C LEU A 38 5.39 -1.21 -2.81
N ALA A 39 5.07 -0.96 -1.54
CA ALA A 39 6.09 -0.73 -0.51
C ALA A 39 7.01 -1.95 -0.34
N ARG A 40 6.44 -3.17 -0.40
CA ARG A 40 7.22 -4.41 -0.36
C ARG A 40 8.13 -4.56 -1.59
N GLU A 41 7.66 -4.18 -2.78
CA GLU A 41 8.50 -4.20 -4.00
C GLU A 41 9.69 -3.23 -3.88
N ILE A 42 9.46 -1.99 -3.41
CA ILE A 42 10.52 -0.99 -3.22
C ILE A 42 11.58 -1.52 -2.25
N LEU A 43 11.15 -2.00 -1.08
CA LEU A 43 12.06 -2.50 -0.06
C LEU A 43 12.87 -3.71 -0.57
N ALA A 44 12.25 -4.60 -1.35
CA ALA A 44 12.96 -5.72 -1.97
C ALA A 44 14.01 -5.24 -3.00
N GLU A 45 13.71 -4.21 -3.80
CA GLU A 45 14.68 -3.60 -4.73
C GLU A 45 15.83 -2.91 -3.99
N ASP A 46 15.57 -2.31 -2.83
CA ASP A 46 16.58 -1.68 -1.95
C ASP A 46 17.43 -2.70 -1.16
N GLY A 47 17.22 -4.00 -1.38
CA GLY A 47 17.95 -5.08 -0.70
C GLY A 47 17.48 -5.34 0.74
N VAL A 48 16.35 -4.77 1.15
CA VAL A 48 15.73 -5.03 2.46
C VAL A 48 14.92 -6.32 2.38
N HIS A 49 15.39 -7.36 3.07
CA HIS A 49 14.65 -8.62 3.15
C HIS A 49 13.50 -8.49 4.16
N ILE A 50 12.27 -8.41 3.66
CA ILE A 50 11.07 -8.46 4.51
C ILE A 50 10.64 -9.92 4.66
N PRO A 51 10.69 -10.50 5.88
CA PRO A 51 10.14 -11.83 6.11
C PRO A 51 8.63 -11.83 5.80
N GLN A 52 8.20 -12.80 5.00
CA GLN A 52 6.77 -13.09 4.86
C GLN A 52 6.32 -13.82 6.13
N PHE A 53 5.64 -13.10 7.01
CA PHE A 53 4.83 -13.73 8.04
C PHE A 53 3.57 -14.24 7.34
N ALA A 54 3.49 -15.56 7.14
CA ALA A 54 2.25 -16.20 6.71
C ALA A 54 1.25 -16.16 7.89
N ASP A 55 0.02 -15.77 7.55
CA ASP A 55 -1.25 -15.65 8.32
C ASP A 55 -1.25 -16.03 9.81
#